data_AF-A0A529CBF5-F1
#
_entry.id   AF-A0A529CBF5-F1
#
_cell.length_a   1.000
_cell.length_b   1.000
_cell.length_c   1.000
_cell.angle_alpha   90.00
_cell.angle_beta   90.00
_cell.angle_gamma   90.00
#
_symmetry.space_group_name_H-M   'P 1'
#
loop_
_entity.id
_entity.type
_entity.pdbx_description
1 polymer ?
#
loop_
_entity_poly.entity_id
_entity_poly.type
_entity_poly.pdbx_seq_one_letter_code
_entity_poly.pdbx_strand_id
1 'polypeptide(L)'
;MSGMTSGALARLAFWAKGMTAIRDGHMEWPGFSYTEVEWVRMTTLAKPIGGGTYQLFTLVNAAIFIAIAALGIFCVFLPLAALLFPVPAETSALKFSLLLAACALLIIGIGLPISLRLSTALVAPKSLHAALVAVPGDQALAAKVSWQINRITLVLCGLLVPGILLFIAYDIEAGPIITALKWLAIALMAVSVAIGGWQRRKQS
;
A
#
# COMPACT_ATOMS: atom_id res chain seq x y z
N MET A 1 3.71 14.27 -27.95
CA MET A 1 3.71 12.83 -27.62
C MET A 1 4.03 12.66 -26.13
N SER A 2 3.02 12.68 -25.25
CA SER A 2 3.21 12.38 -23.83
C SER A 2 3.06 10.87 -23.60
N GLY A 3 4.06 10.11 -24.02
CA GLY A 3 4.14 8.68 -23.72
C GLY A 3 4.72 8.46 -22.33
N MET A 4 4.28 7.39 -21.65
CA MET A 4 4.92 6.96 -20.41
C MET A 4 6.39 6.61 -20.66
N THR A 5 7.30 7.00 -19.76
CA THR A 5 8.72 6.62 -19.88
C THR A 5 8.89 5.12 -19.71
N SER A 6 9.90 4.53 -20.36
CA SER A 6 10.17 3.09 -20.26
C SER A 6 10.36 2.62 -18.82
N GLY A 7 10.99 3.43 -17.96
CA GLY A 7 11.13 3.14 -16.53
C GLY A 7 9.82 3.19 -15.75
N ALA A 8 8.94 4.15 -16.04
CA ALA A 8 7.62 4.21 -15.40
C ALA A 8 6.74 3.01 -15.82
N LEU A 9 6.87 2.57 -17.07
CA LEU A 9 6.16 1.39 -17.59
C LEU A 9 6.68 0.09 -16.98
N ALA A 10 8.00 -0.06 -16.82
CA ALA A 10 8.60 -1.19 -16.13
C ALA A 10 8.15 -1.26 -14.66
N ARG A 11 8.05 -0.11 -13.98
CA ARG A 11 7.56 -0.07 -12.60
C ARG A 11 6.09 -0.49 -12.52
N LEU A 12 5.27 -0.04 -13.46
CA LEU A 12 3.88 -0.49 -13.56
C LEU A 12 3.78 -2.00 -13.83
N ALA A 13 4.68 -2.55 -14.65
CA ALA A 13 4.75 -3.98 -14.93
C ALA A 13 5.11 -4.81 -13.68
N PHE A 14 6.09 -4.37 -12.88
CA PHE A 14 6.42 -5.01 -11.60
C PHE A 14 5.26 -4.94 -10.60
N TRP A 15 4.60 -3.80 -10.50
CA TRP A 15 3.38 -3.67 -9.69
C TRP A 15 2.28 -4.62 -10.17
N ALA A 16 2.05 -4.66 -11.49
CA ALA A 16 1.06 -5.52 -12.10
C ALA A 16 1.34 -7.00 -11.80
N LYS A 17 2.60 -7.44 -11.87
CA LYS A 17 3.00 -8.82 -11.55
C LYS A 17 2.62 -9.23 -10.13
N GLY A 18 2.81 -8.35 -9.16
CA GLY A 18 2.42 -8.60 -7.78
C GLY A 18 0.90 -8.68 -7.61
N MET A 19 0.17 -7.71 -8.17
CA MET A 19 -1.28 -7.67 -8.07
C MET A 19 -1.97 -8.82 -8.81
N THR A 20 -1.44 -9.27 -9.95
CA THR A 20 -1.97 -10.45 -10.64
C THR A 20 -1.78 -11.71 -9.81
N ALA A 21 -0.62 -11.87 -9.15
CA ALA A 21 -0.41 -13.02 -8.26
C ALA A 21 -1.38 -13.03 -7.07
N ILE A 22 -1.70 -11.86 -6.52
CA ILE A 22 -2.71 -11.71 -5.46
C ILE A 22 -4.10 -12.11 -5.97
N ARG A 23 -4.49 -11.60 -7.15
CA ARG A 23 -5.78 -11.92 -7.79
C ARG A 23 -5.90 -13.42 -8.08
N ASP A 24 -4.86 -14.02 -8.65
CA ASP A 24 -4.83 -15.44 -9.01
C ASP A 24 -4.89 -16.35 -7.77
N GLY A 25 -4.39 -15.86 -6.63
CA GLY A 25 -4.57 -16.49 -5.33
C GLY A 25 -5.96 -16.31 -4.70
N HIS A 26 -6.93 -15.74 -5.44
CA HIS A 26 -8.26 -15.37 -4.95
C HIS A 26 -8.24 -14.47 -3.70
N MET A 27 -7.16 -13.71 -3.54
CA MET A 27 -7.03 -12.73 -2.46
C MET A 27 -7.43 -11.36 -2.98
N GLU A 28 -8.23 -10.64 -2.20
CA GLU A 28 -8.53 -9.23 -2.46
C GLU A 28 -7.76 -8.37 -1.48
N TRP A 29 -7.08 -7.34 -1.98
CA TRP A 29 -6.38 -6.38 -1.13
C TRP A 29 -7.26 -5.14 -0.95
N PRO A 30 -7.79 -4.88 0.27
CA PRO A 30 -8.62 -3.71 0.50
C PRO A 30 -7.93 -2.42 0.08
N GLY A 31 -8.66 -1.58 -0.65
CA GLY A 31 -8.12 -0.32 -1.17
C GLY A 31 -7.44 -0.42 -2.54
N PHE A 32 -7.36 -1.61 -3.15
CA PHE A 32 -6.94 -1.78 -4.54
C PHE A 32 -8.06 -2.43 -5.35
N SER A 33 -8.52 -1.73 -6.38
CA SER A 33 -9.55 -2.23 -7.29
C SER A 33 -9.24 -1.82 -8.73
N TYR A 34 -9.46 -2.76 -9.64
CA TYR A 34 -9.24 -2.57 -11.07
C TYR A 34 -10.43 -3.11 -11.86
N THR A 35 -10.75 -2.45 -12.98
CA THR A 35 -11.75 -2.93 -13.95
C THR A 35 -11.19 -4.11 -14.73
N GLU A 36 -12.05 -4.87 -15.43
CA GLU A 36 -11.57 -5.98 -16.26
C GLU A 36 -10.60 -5.51 -17.35
N VAL A 37 -10.81 -4.33 -17.93
CA VAL A 37 -9.90 -3.75 -18.94
C VAL A 37 -8.53 -3.46 -18.33
N GLU A 38 -8.50 -2.88 -17.13
CA GLU A 38 -7.25 -2.60 -16.41
C GLU A 38 -6.54 -3.91 -16.03
N TRP A 39 -7.27 -4.92 -15.60
CA TRP A 39 -6.71 -6.23 -15.30
C TRP A 39 -6.10 -6.93 -16.52
N VAL A 40 -6.79 -6.92 -17.66
CA VAL A 40 -6.23 -7.45 -18.92
C VAL A 40 -4.93 -6.75 -19.26
N ARG A 41 -4.87 -5.43 -19.06
CA ARG A 41 -3.64 -4.67 -19.28
C ARG A 41 -2.55 -5.04 -18.27
N MET A 42 -2.87 -5.15 -16.99
CA MET A 42 -1.93 -5.56 -15.94
C MET A 42 -1.34 -6.95 -16.22
N THR A 43 -2.17 -7.93 -16.63
CA THR A 43 -1.70 -9.26 -17.03
C THR A 43 -0.75 -9.19 -18.23
N THR A 44 -1.05 -8.34 -19.21
CA THR A 44 -0.18 -8.13 -20.38
C THR A 44 1.19 -7.57 -19.96
N LEU A 45 1.20 -6.57 -19.08
CA LEU A 45 2.42 -5.96 -18.56
C LEU A 45 3.24 -6.91 -17.67
N ALA A 46 2.57 -7.79 -16.93
CA ALA A 46 3.20 -8.76 -16.02
C ALA A 46 3.81 -9.97 -16.74
N LYS A 47 3.27 -10.36 -17.91
CA LYS A 47 3.68 -11.54 -18.68
C LYS A 47 5.20 -11.66 -18.96
N PRO A 48 5.92 -10.59 -19.38
CA PRO A 48 7.37 -10.68 -19.63
C PRO A 48 8.22 -10.85 -18.36
N ILE A 49 7.63 -10.70 -17.17
CA ILE A 49 8.37 -10.81 -15.90
C ILE A 49 8.32 -12.26 -15.41
N GLY A 50 9.47 -12.93 -15.48
CA GLY A 50 9.67 -14.26 -14.90
C GLY A 50 9.69 -14.24 -13.36
N GLY A 51 9.44 -15.40 -12.74
CA GLY A 51 9.39 -15.53 -11.27
C GLY A 51 10.70 -15.10 -10.58
N GLY A 52 11.85 -15.49 -11.14
CA GLY A 52 13.16 -15.12 -10.58
C GLY A 52 13.43 -13.61 -10.61
N THR A 53 13.10 -12.92 -11.71
CA THR A 53 13.22 -11.46 -11.81
C THR A 53 12.30 -10.75 -10.82
N TYR A 54 11.07 -11.25 -10.65
CA TYR A 54 10.13 -10.69 -9.69
C TYR A 54 10.56 -10.91 -8.23
N GLN A 55 11.15 -12.07 -7.92
CA GLN A 55 11.70 -12.35 -6.61
C GLN A 55 12.88 -11.43 -6.29
N LEU A 56 13.80 -11.26 -7.25
CA LEU A 56 14.92 -10.32 -7.11
C LEU A 56 14.42 -8.89 -6.90
N PHE A 57 13.42 -8.45 -7.66
CA PHE A 57 12.79 -7.15 -7.49
C PHE A 57 12.23 -6.99 -6.06
N THR A 58 11.51 -7.99 -5.56
CA THR A 58 10.95 -7.97 -4.20
C THR A 58 12.06 -7.83 -3.14
N LEU A 59 13.13 -8.62 -3.24
CA LEU A 59 14.27 -8.57 -2.32
C LEU A 59 14.98 -7.20 -2.35
N VAL A 60 15.29 -6.69 -3.55
CA VAL A 60 15.95 -5.39 -3.72
C VAL A 60 15.05 -4.25 -3.24
N ASN A 61 13.76 -4.28 -3.58
CA ASN A 61 12.79 -3.29 -3.10
C ASN A 61 12.71 -3.29 -1.57
N ALA A 62 12.65 -4.47 -0.94
CA ALA A 62 12.63 -4.59 0.52
C ALA A 62 13.92 -4.03 1.14
N ALA A 63 15.09 -4.38 0.61
CA ALA A 63 16.38 -3.88 1.11
C ALA A 63 16.47 -2.34 1.02
N ILE A 64 16.07 -1.76 -0.13
CA ILE A 64 16.07 -0.30 -0.32
C ILE A 64 15.07 0.36 0.62
N PHE A 65 13.87 -0.20 0.76
CA PHE A 65 12.85 0.35 1.65
C PHE A 65 13.30 0.31 3.12
N ILE A 66 13.91 -0.79 3.57
CA ILE A 66 14.49 -0.91 4.92
C ILE A 66 15.59 0.12 5.14
N ALA A 67 16.47 0.33 4.15
CA ALA A 67 17.51 1.35 4.24
C ALA A 67 16.92 2.77 4.35
N ILE A 68 15.89 3.10 3.55
CA ILE A 68 15.18 4.39 3.64
C ILE A 68 14.51 4.55 5.01
N ALA A 69 13.87 3.49 5.51
CA ALA A 69 13.25 3.51 6.83
C ALA A 69 14.28 3.73 7.95
N ALA A 70 15.42 3.03 7.90
CA ALA A 70 16.51 3.22 8.86
C ALA A 70 17.01 4.68 8.83
N LEU A 71 17.25 5.24 7.65
CA LEU A 71 17.63 6.64 7.50
C LEU A 71 16.56 7.59 8.07
N GLY A 72 15.28 7.34 7.79
CA GLY A 72 14.18 8.11 8.38
C GLY A 72 14.17 8.05 9.91
N ILE A 73 14.43 6.90 10.50
CA ILE A 73 14.50 6.77 11.95
C ILE A 73 15.73 7.49 12.53
N PHE A 74 16.93 7.20 12.03
CA PHE A 74 18.18 7.74 12.59
C PHE A 74 18.41 9.21 12.29
N CYS A 75 17.99 9.69 11.12
CA CYS A 75 18.24 11.07 10.70
C CYS A 75 17.05 12.01 10.93
N VAL A 76 15.83 11.49 11.13
CA VAL A 76 14.63 12.34 11.32
C VAL A 76 13.96 12.05 12.66
N PHE A 77 13.50 10.82 12.89
CA PHE A 77 12.72 10.51 14.09
C PHE A 77 13.51 10.71 15.38
N LEU A 78 14.68 10.07 15.52
CA LEU A 78 15.47 10.13 16.75
C LEU A 78 15.95 11.56 17.09
N PRO A 79 16.48 12.35 16.12
CA PRO A 79 16.86 13.73 16.41
C PRO A 79 15.66 14.61 16.80
N LEU A 80 14.53 14.48 16.11
CA LEU A 80 13.32 15.24 16.44
C LEU A 80 12.76 14.81 17.80
N ALA A 81 12.77 13.52 18.13
CA ALA A 81 12.34 13.02 19.42
C ALA A 81 13.25 13.57 20.54
N ALA A 82 14.57 13.53 20.37
CA ALA A 82 15.50 14.08 21.35
C ALA A 82 15.32 15.60 21.55
N LEU A 83 15.02 16.34 20.48
CA LEU A 83 14.78 17.79 20.53
C LEU A 83 13.43 18.14 21.19
N LEU A 84 12.35 17.47 20.79
CA LEU A 84 10.99 17.77 21.22
C LEU A 84 10.67 17.17 22.59
N PHE A 85 11.35 16.08 22.96
CA PHE A 85 11.12 15.29 24.16
C PHE A 85 12.43 15.06 24.93
N PRO A 86 13.07 16.13 25.44
CA PRO A 86 14.36 16.02 26.14
C PRO A 86 14.27 15.18 27.42
N VAL A 87 13.08 15.10 28.02
CA VAL A 87 12.76 14.19 29.13
C VAL A 87 11.67 13.21 28.66
N PRO A 88 12.04 12.02 28.14
CA PRO A 88 11.08 11.07 27.59
C PRO A 88 10.02 10.61 28.60
N ALA A 89 10.38 10.52 29.88
CA ALA A 89 9.47 10.09 30.94
C ALA A 89 8.29 11.04 31.18
N GLU A 90 8.43 12.31 30.81
CA GLU A 90 7.39 13.33 30.96
C GLU A 90 6.58 13.55 29.67
N THR A 91 6.93 12.83 28.61
CA THR A 91 6.31 13.01 27.30
C THR A 91 4.97 12.30 27.24
N SER A 92 3.92 13.05 26.88
CA SER A 92 2.61 12.43 26.67
C SER A 92 2.66 11.45 25.51
N ALA A 93 2.07 10.28 25.71
CA ALA A 93 2.06 9.23 24.69
C ALA A 93 1.41 9.68 23.37
N LEU A 94 0.42 10.60 23.44
CA LEU A 94 -0.18 11.21 22.25
C LEU A 94 0.86 11.98 21.42
N LYS A 95 1.69 12.82 22.04
CA LYS A 95 2.71 13.61 21.32
C LYS A 95 3.76 12.70 20.67
N PHE A 96 4.21 11.68 21.39
CA PHE A 96 5.12 10.66 20.86
C PHE A 96 4.50 9.89 19.68
N SER A 97 3.26 9.43 19.84
CA SER A 97 2.54 8.67 18.81
C SER A 97 2.30 9.48 17.55
N LEU A 98 2.00 10.77 17.69
CA LEU A 98 1.85 11.69 16.54
C LEU A 98 3.17 11.90 15.80
N LEU A 99 4.29 12.08 16.51
CA LEU A 99 5.61 12.19 15.88
C LEU A 99 5.97 10.90 15.14
N LEU A 100 5.73 9.75 15.75
CA LEU A 100 5.98 8.44 15.13
C LEU A 100 5.09 8.22 13.91
N ALA A 101 3.79 8.55 13.99
CA ALA A 101 2.86 8.47 12.88
C ALA A 101 3.25 9.40 11.72
N ALA A 102 3.67 10.63 12.02
CA ALA A 102 4.15 11.58 11.01
C ALA A 102 5.42 11.06 10.33
N CYS A 103 6.36 10.50 11.10
CA CYS A 103 7.58 9.91 10.55
C CYS A 103 7.27 8.67 9.70
N ALA A 104 6.37 7.79 10.16
CA ALA A 104 5.92 6.63 9.40
C ALA A 104 5.23 7.05 8.08
N LEU A 105 4.41 8.10 8.11
CA LEU A 105 3.77 8.64 6.92
C LEU A 105 4.79 9.16 5.90
N LEU A 106 5.86 9.81 6.36
CA LEU A 106 6.96 10.24 5.49
C LEU A 106 7.73 9.05 4.92
N ILE A 107 8.14 8.11 5.78
CA ILE A 107 8.93 6.93 5.38
C ILE A 107 8.15 6.05 4.41
N ILE A 108 6.87 5.76 4.69
CA ILE A 108 6.07 4.90 3.80
C ILE A 108 5.59 5.71 2.59
N GLY A 109 5.05 6.92 2.81
CA GLY A 109 4.43 7.72 1.76
C GLY A 109 5.40 8.23 0.70
N ILE A 110 6.67 8.44 1.07
CA ILE A 110 7.71 8.87 0.14
C ILE A 110 8.68 7.72 -0.14
N GLY A 111 9.08 6.98 0.89
CA GLY A 111 10.08 5.92 0.77
C GLY A 111 9.62 4.72 -0.05
N LEU A 112 8.35 4.30 0.04
CA LEU A 112 7.85 3.19 -0.78
C LEU A 112 7.82 3.56 -2.28
N PRO A 113 7.27 4.72 -2.71
CA PRO A 113 7.41 5.15 -4.10
C PRO A 113 8.85 5.25 -4.60
N ILE A 114 9.78 5.71 -3.76
CA ILE A 114 11.21 5.78 -4.11
C ILE A 114 11.81 4.38 -4.23
N SER A 115 11.55 3.49 -3.28
CA SER A 115 12.09 2.12 -3.29
C SER A 115 11.61 1.36 -4.53
N LEU A 116 10.33 1.50 -4.90
CA LEU A 116 9.78 0.90 -6.11
C LEU A 116 10.45 1.43 -7.38
N ARG A 117 10.75 2.75 -7.43
CA ARG A 117 11.45 3.35 -8.58
C ARG A 117 12.89 2.86 -8.69
N LEU A 118 13.63 2.87 -7.58
CA LEU A 118 15.04 2.47 -7.54
C LEU A 118 15.20 0.97 -7.83
N SER A 119 14.40 0.11 -7.19
CA SER A 119 14.39 -1.33 -7.46
C SER A 119 14.06 -1.65 -8.91
N THR A 120 13.07 -0.98 -9.50
CA THR A 120 12.78 -1.13 -10.94
C THR A 120 14.00 -0.76 -11.77
N ALA A 121 14.64 0.39 -11.51
CA ALA A 121 15.79 0.84 -12.27
C ALA A 121 17.00 -0.10 -12.17
N LEU A 122 17.16 -0.78 -11.02
CA LEU A 122 18.26 -1.71 -10.77
C LEU A 122 18.00 -3.12 -11.32
N VAL A 123 16.75 -3.58 -11.29
CA VAL A 123 16.41 -4.98 -11.56
C VAL A 123 15.80 -5.19 -12.94
N ALA A 124 15.20 -4.16 -13.56
CA ALA A 124 14.60 -4.29 -14.88
C ALA A 124 15.66 -4.58 -15.96
N PRO A 125 15.68 -5.79 -16.56
CA PRO A 125 16.64 -6.08 -17.61
C PRO A 125 16.28 -5.33 -18.89
N LYS A 126 17.27 -5.08 -19.76
CA LYS A 126 17.04 -4.45 -21.07
C LYS A 126 16.00 -5.19 -21.92
N SER A 127 15.95 -6.53 -21.80
CA SER A 127 14.95 -7.37 -22.47
C SER A 127 13.51 -7.08 -22.01
N LEU A 128 13.31 -6.77 -20.73
CA LEU A 128 12.00 -6.34 -20.21
C LEU A 128 11.61 -4.99 -20.82
N HIS A 129 12.53 -4.03 -20.85
CA HIS A 129 12.28 -2.73 -21.46
C HIS A 129 11.92 -2.84 -22.95
N ALA A 130 12.57 -3.75 -23.68
CA ALA A 130 12.26 -4.02 -25.08
C ALA A 130 10.89 -4.71 -25.28
N ALA A 131 10.48 -5.56 -24.34
CA ALA A 131 9.20 -6.26 -24.40
C ALA A 131 8.00 -5.38 -24.00
N LEU A 132 8.23 -4.27 -23.29
CA LEU A 132 7.18 -3.37 -22.82
C LEU A 132 6.86 -2.29 -23.86
N VAL A 133 5.66 -2.36 -24.41
CA VAL A 133 5.12 -1.37 -25.34
C VAL A 133 4.06 -0.52 -24.63
N ALA A 134 4.27 0.79 -24.56
CA ALA A 134 3.32 1.73 -23.99
C ALA A 134 2.06 1.83 -24.87
N VAL A 135 0.88 1.83 -24.26
CA VAL A 135 -0.41 2.00 -24.94
C VAL A 135 -1.23 3.12 -24.31
N PRO A 136 -2.21 3.71 -25.02
CA PRO A 136 -3.13 4.66 -24.43
C PRO A 136 -3.81 4.09 -23.17
N GLY A 137 -3.82 4.86 -22.09
CA GLY A 137 -4.37 4.45 -20.79
C GLY A 137 -3.35 3.98 -19.76
N ASP A 138 -2.12 3.62 -20.16
CA ASP A 138 -1.07 3.22 -19.19
C ASP A 138 -0.78 4.32 -18.18
N GLN A 139 -0.73 5.57 -18.63
CA GLN A 139 -0.48 6.72 -17.75
C GLN A 139 -1.59 6.90 -16.71
N ALA A 140 -2.86 6.72 -17.11
CA ALA A 140 -3.99 6.79 -16.19
C ALA A 140 -3.95 5.62 -15.20
N LEU A 141 -3.62 4.41 -15.66
CA LEU A 141 -3.47 3.24 -14.79
C LEU A 141 -2.33 3.43 -13.77
N ALA A 142 -1.16 3.93 -14.18
CA ALA A 142 -0.08 4.23 -13.25
C ALA A 142 -0.42 5.35 -12.26
N ALA A 143 -1.18 6.36 -12.69
CA ALA A 143 -1.68 7.41 -11.80
C ALA A 143 -2.66 6.83 -10.77
N LYS A 144 -3.57 5.95 -11.19
CA LYS A 144 -4.50 5.23 -10.31
C LYS A 144 -3.76 4.37 -9.29
N VAL A 145 -2.76 3.58 -9.72
CA VAL A 145 -1.91 2.79 -8.83
C VAL A 145 -1.23 3.69 -7.79
N SER A 146 -0.63 4.80 -8.23
CA SER A 146 0.03 5.76 -7.32
C SER A 146 -0.96 6.36 -6.32
N TRP A 147 -2.18 6.69 -6.76
CA TRP A 147 -3.24 7.19 -5.88
C TRP A 147 -3.69 6.14 -4.86
N GLN A 148 -3.87 4.88 -5.27
CA GLN A 148 -4.24 3.79 -4.35
C GLN A 148 -3.15 3.54 -3.29
N ILE A 149 -1.87 3.54 -3.68
CA ILE A 149 -0.72 3.42 -2.77
C ILE A 149 -0.70 4.57 -1.76
N ASN A 150 -0.85 5.81 -2.23
CA ASN A 150 -0.84 6.97 -1.35
C ASN A 150 -2.03 6.95 -0.38
N ARG A 151 -3.22 6.56 -0.87
CA ARG A 151 -4.42 6.45 -0.04
C ARG A 151 -4.26 5.39 1.04
N ILE A 152 -3.79 4.18 0.71
CA ILE A 152 -3.62 3.13 1.73
C ILE A 152 -2.54 3.52 2.73
N THR A 153 -1.49 4.20 2.28
CA THR A 153 -0.44 4.73 3.16
C THR A 153 -0.99 5.76 4.14
N LEU A 154 -1.82 6.70 3.67
CA LEU A 154 -2.49 7.67 4.53
C LEU A 154 -3.39 7.01 5.57
N VAL A 155 -4.15 5.98 5.19
CA VAL A 155 -5.00 5.25 6.12
C VAL A 155 -4.16 4.48 7.14
N LEU A 156 -3.15 3.74 6.69
CA LEU A 156 -2.29 2.94 7.58
C LEU A 156 -1.48 3.82 8.54
N CYS A 157 -0.84 4.88 8.04
CA CYS A 157 0.03 5.71 8.87
C CYS A 157 -0.71 6.81 9.62
N GLY A 158 -1.77 7.36 9.04
CA GLY A 158 -2.52 8.47 9.62
C GLY A 158 -3.63 8.03 10.58
N LEU A 159 -4.17 6.82 10.41
CA LEU A 159 -5.26 6.31 11.26
C LEU A 159 -4.81 5.09 12.07
N LEU A 160 -4.28 4.06 11.40
CA LEU A 160 -4.04 2.77 12.06
C LEU A 160 -2.86 2.82 13.05
N VAL A 161 -1.70 3.36 12.65
CA VAL A 161 -0.51 3.46 13.52
C VAL A 161 -0.79 4.31 14.77
N PRO A 162 -1.22 5.58 14.67
CA PRO A 162 -1.51 6.37 15.86
C PRO A 162 -2.68 5.79 16.65
N GLY A 163 -3.70 5.22 15.99
CA GLY A 163 -4.78 4.51 16.67
C GLY A 163 -4.26 3.37 17.56
N ILE A 164 -3.48 2.44 17.00
CA ILE A 164 -2.91 1.31 17.76
C ILE A 164 -2.03 1.82 18.91
N LEU A 165 -1.19 2.82 18.66
CA LEU A 165 -0.30 3.36 19.68
C LEU A 165 -1.06 4.03 20.83
N LEU A 166 -2.15 4.72 20.54
CA LEU A 166 -3.03 5.30 21.56
C LEU A 166 -3.75 4.21 22.35
N PHE A 167 -4.23 3.15 21.69
CA PHE A 167 -4.81 2.00 22.39
C PHE A 167 -3.83 1.36 23.36
N ILE A 168 -2.58 1.15 22.94
CA ILE A 168 -1.52 0.60 23.81
C ILE A 168 -1.20 1.58 24.94
N ALA A 169 -1.02 2.86 24.63
CA ALA A 169 -0.58 3.85 25.61
C ALA A 169 -1.60 4.17 26.70
N TYR A 170 -2.90 4.12 26.35
CA TYR A 170 -3.99 4.35 27.29
C TYR A 170 -4.57 3.05 27.86
N ASP A 171 -3.94 1.91 27.57
CA ASP A 171 -4.38 0.57 27.97
C ASP A 171 -5.88 0.35 27.65
N ILE A 172 -6.30 0.81 26.47
CA ILE A 172 -7.69 0.72 26.04
C ILE A 172 -7.97 -0.76 25.78
N GLU A 173 -8.83 -1.36 26.59
CA GLU A 173 -9.36 -2.70 26.33
C GLU A 173 -10.06 -2.71 24.96
N ALA A 174 -9.37 -3.23 23.95
CA ALA A 174 -9.93 -3.34 22.60
C ALA A 174 -11.01 -4.43 22.50
N GLY A 175 -11.11 -5.32 23.49
CA GLY A 175 -12.04 -6.45 23.51
C GLY A 175 -13.51 -6.05 23.28
N PRO A 176 -14.06 -5.11 24.06
CA PRO A 176 -15.41 -4.59 23.85
C PRO A 176 -15.63 -3.94 22.48
N ILE A 177 -14.67 -3.14 22.00
CA ILE A 177 -14.75 -2.45 20.70
C ILE A 177 -14.73 -3.45 19.55
N ILE A 178 -13.81 -4.40 19.56
CA ILE A 178 -13.71 -5.47 18.56
C ILE A 178 -14.97 -6.35 18.59
N THR A 179 -15.52 -6.61 19.77
CA THR A 179 -16.78 -7.37 19.92
C THR A 179 -17.95 -6.61 19.30
N ALA A 180 -18.07 -5.31 19.57
CA ALA A 180 -19.11 -4.46 18.95
C ALA A 180 -18.96 -4.40 17.42
N LEU A 181 -17.74 -4.26 16.91
CA LEU A 181 -17.46 -4.26 15.46
C LEU A 181 -17.82 -5.59 14.80
N LYS A 182 -17.54 -6.73 15.46
CA LYS A 182 -17.96 -8.07 14.97
C LYS A 182 -19.48 -8.17 14.87
N TRP A 183 -20.21 -7.75 15.91
CA TRP A 183 -21.67 -7.76 15.90
C TRP A 183 -22.26 -6.83 14.84
N LEU A 184 -21.68 -5.65 14.67
CA LEU A 184 -22.07 -4.72 13.62
C LEU A 184 -21.86 -5.32 12.23
N ALA A 185 -20.72 -5.97 11.98
CA ALA A 185 -20.45 -6.64 10.70
C ALA A 185 -21.46 -7.77 10.42
N ILE A 186 -21.78 -8.60 11.43
CA ILE A 186 -22.79 -9.65 11.31
C ILE A 186 -24.17 -9.05 10.98
N ALA A 187 -24.58 -7.98 11.67
CA ALA A 187 -25.83 -7.30 11.41
C ALA A 187 -25.89 -6.71 10.00
N LEU A 188 -24.82 -6.05 9.54
CA LEU A 188 -24.71 -5.50 8.19
C LEU A 188 -24.75 -6.60 7.11
N MET A 189 -24.12 -7.74 7.33
CA MET A 189 -24.22 -8.90 6.43
C MET A 189 -25.66 -9.45 6.38
N ALA A 190 -26.34 -9.58 7.52
CA ALA A 190 -27.73 -10.03 7.56
C ALA A 190 -28.68 -9.07 6.81
N VAL A 191 -28.48 -7.76 6.97
CA VAL A 191 -29.22 -6.73 6.24
C VAL A 191 -28.94 -6.80 4.74
N SER A 192 -27.68 -6.96 4.34
CA SER A 192 -27.30 -7.11 2.93
C SER A 192 -27.97 -8.33 2.28
N VAL A 193 -27.97 -9.48 2.97
CA VAL A 193 -28.65 -10.70 2.50
C VAL A 193 -30.16 -10.52 2.44
N ALA A 194 -30.77 -9.85 3.42
CA ALA A 194 -32.20 -9.57 3.44
C ALA A 194 -32.62 -8.64 2.27
N ILE A 195 -31.85 -7.57 2.03
CA ILE A 195 -32.09 -6.65 0.91
C ILE A 195 -31.90 -7.37 -0.43
N GLY A 196 -30.81 -8.16 -0.58
CA GLY A 196 -30.56 -8.94 -1.79
C GLY A 196 -31.64 -9.99 -2.06
N GLY A 197 -32.15 -10.65 -1.01
CA GLY A 197 -33.26 -11.60 -1.12
C GLY A 197 -34.59 -10.92 -1.47
N TRP A 198 -34.85 -9.73 -0.93
CA TRP A 198 -36.05 -8.95 -1.22
C TRP A 198 -36.07 -8.42 -2.66
N GLN A 199 -34.93 -7.97 -3.18
CA GLN A 199 -34.79 -7.54 -4.57
C GLN A 199 -35.01 -8.70 -5.56
N ARG A 200 -34.48 -9.90 -5.27
CA ARG A 200 -34.71 -11.09 -6.10
C ARG A 200 -36.18 -11.50 -6.14
N ARG A 201 -36.90 -11.41 -5.02
CA ARG A 201 -38.35 -11.69 -4.96
C ARG A 201 -39.22 -10.66 -5.70
N LYS A 202 -38.73 -9.45 -5.92
CA LYS A 202 -39.42 -8.42 -6.73
C LYS A 202 -39.18 -8.59 -8.23
N GLN A 203 -38.21 -9.40 -8.63
CA GLN A 203 -37.84 -9.64 -10.02
C GLN A 203 -38.33 -11.00 -10.56
N SER A 204 -38.90 -11.85 -9.69
CA SER A 204 -39.64 -13.07 -10.05
C SER A 204 -41.14 -12.83 -10.02
#